data_AF-A0A523WNH3-F1
#
_entry.id   AF-A0A523WNH3-F1
#
_cell.length_a   1.000
_cell.length_b   1.000
_cell.length_c   1.000
_cell.angle_alpha   90.00
_cell.angle_beta   90.00
_cell.angle_gamma   90.00
#
_symmetry.space_group_name_H-M   'P 1'
#
loop_
_entity.id
_entity.type
_entity.pdbx_description
1 polymer ?
#
loop_
_entity_poly.entity_id
_entity_poly.type
_entity_poly.pdbx_seq_one_letter_code
_entity_poly.pdbx_strand_id
1 'polypeptide(L)' 'MYRFNVHDFSWFERYPTSPATLQNKINELVYCSYNTKARVESINPETGEYRIILQGTLDMHGWWPEETH' A
#
# COMPACT_ATOMS: atom_id res chain seq x y z
N MET A 1 4.41 -13.48 -10.29
CA MET A 1 4.62 -12.42 -9.28
C MET A 1 3.26 -12.05 -8.71
N TYR A 2 3.14 -11.96 -7.39
CA TYR A 2 1.91 -11.54 -6.73
C TYR A 2 1.63 -10.07 -7.09
N ARG A 3 0.40 -9.77 -7.54
CA ARG A 3 -0.04 -8.40 -7.83
C ARG A 3 -0.79 -7.89 -6.62
N PHE A 4 -0.28 -6.83 -6.00
CA PHE A 4 -0.97 -6.15 -4.91
C PHE A 4 -2.28 -5.57 -5.41
N ASN A 5 -3.39 -5.86 -4.74
CA ASN A 5 -4.73 -5.39 -5.11
C ASN A 5 -5.44 -4.72 -3.93
N VAL A 6 -6.65 -4.19 -4.16
CA VAL A 6 -7.40 -3.42 -3.15
C VAL A 6 -7.71 -4.21 -1.88
N HIS A 7 -7.85 -5.53 -1.94
CA HIS A 7 -8.13 -6.35 -0.76
C HIS A 7 -6.91 -6.52 0.15
N ASP A 8 -5.70 -6.32 -0.39
CA ASP A 8 -4.46 -6.44 0.35
C ASP A 8 -4.23 -5.26 1.31
N PHE A 9 -5.00 -4.17 1.20
CA PHE A 9 -4.95 -3.08 2.18
C PHE A 9 -5.32 -3.54 3.59
N SER A 10 -6.24 -4.51 3.71
CA SER A 10 -6.62 -5.10 5.01
C SER A 10 -5.44 -5.78 5.73
N TRP A 11 -4.37 -6.13 4.99
CA TRP A 11 -3.15 -6.66 5.58
C TRP A 11 -2.40 -5.62 6.41
N PHE A 12 -2.35 -4.36 5.95
CA PHE A 12 -1.69 -3.28 6.68
C PHE A 12 -2.42 -2.93 7.99
N GLU A 13 -3.74 -3.10 8.03
CA GLU A 13 -4.56 -2.85 9.22
C GLU A 13 -4.33 -3.89 10.34
N ARG A 14 -3.92 -5.12 9.98
CA ARG A 14 -3.78 -6.23 10.92
C ARG A 14 -2.44 -6.29 11.67
N TYR A 15 -1.67 -5.20 11.63
CA TYR A 15 -0.32 -5.05 12.17
C TYR A 15 0.69 -6.04 11.56
N PRO A 16 1.68 -5.54 10.80
CA PRO A 16 2.83 -6.35 10.39
C PRO A 16 3.62 -6.80 11.62
N THR A 17 3.70 -8.10 11.88
CA THR A 17 4.49 -8.65 13.00
C THR A 17 6.00 -8.68 12.72
N SER A 18 6.42 -8.34 11.49
CA SER A 18 7.82 -8.32 11.07
C SER A 18 8.12 -7.15 10.13
N PRO A 19 9.23 -6.41 10.35
CA PRO A 19 9.69 -5.34 9.46
C PRO A 19 9.92 -5.81 8.01
N ALA A 20 10.46 -7.03 7.84
CA ALA A 20 10.73 -7.58 6.51
C ALA A 20 9.43 -7.82 5.72
N THR A 21 8.39 -8.30 6.40
CA THR A 21 7.10 -8.53 5.75
C THR A 21 6.41 -7.22 5.38
N LEU A 22 6.49 -6.21 6.25
CA LEU A 22 6.00 -4.86 5.96
C LEU A 22 6.69 -4.28 4.73
N GLN A 23 8.03 -4.34 4.69
CA GLN A 23 8.82 -3.85 3.55
C GLN A 23 8.42 -4.54 2.26
N ASN A 24 8.27 -5.87 2.27
CA ASN A 24 7.86 -6.63 1.10
C ASN A 24 6.48 -6.21 0.61
N LYS A 25 5.49 -6.05 1.50
CA LYS A 25 4.14 -5.62 1.10
C LYS A 25 4.06 -4.19 0.59
N ILE A 26 4.83 -3.27 1.18
CA ILE A 26 4.95 -1.90 0.65
C ILE A 26 5.58 -1.93 -0.74
N ASN A 27 6.65 -2.71 -0.94
CA ASN A 27 7.29 -2.84 -2.25
C ASN A 27 6.33 -3.38 -3.30
N GLU A 28 5.51 -4.39 -2.97
CA GLU A 28 4.47 -4.91 -3.86
C GLU A 28 3.42 -3.85 -4.20
N LEU A 29 2.92 -3.09 -3.20
CA LEU A 29 1.97 -1.99 -3.41
C LEU A 29 2.53 -0.93 -4.38
N VAL A 30 3.75 -0.48 -4.12
CA VAL A 30 4.42 0.55 -4.93
C VAL A 30 4.69 0.03 -6.34
N TYR A 31 5.14 -1.21 -6.48
CA TYR A 31 5.40 -1.84 -7.77
C TYR A 31 4.14 -2.00 -8.63
N CYS A 32 2.98 -2.24 -8.00
CA CYS A 32 1.70 -2.40 -8.70
C CYS A 32 0.94 -1.08 -8.94
N SER A 33 1.55 0.07 -8.61
CA SER A 33 0.91 1.39 -8.71
C SER A 33 1.44 2.21 -9.88
N TYR A 34 0.55 2.86 -10.63
CA TYR A 34 0.90 3.64 -11.83
C TYR A 34 1.34 5.09 -11.56
N ASN A 35 0.99 5.66 -10.40
CA ASN A 35 1.32 7.04 -10.04
C ASN A 35 1.43 7.18 -8.52
N THR A 36 2.57 6.80 -7.95
CA THR A 36 2.76 6.82 -6.49
C THR A 36 3.45 8.09 -6.02
N LYS A 37 2.88 8.73 -4.99
CA LYS A 37 3.51 9.78 -4.20
C LYS A 37 3.60 9.33 -2.75
N ALA A 38 4.74 9.60 -2.14
CA ALA A 38 4.97 9.35 -0.73
C ALA A 38 5.28 10.68 -0.03
N ARG A 39 4.67 10.91 1.13
CA ARG A 39 4.96 12.06 1.98
C ARG A 39 5.11 11.62 3.42
N VAL A 40 6.18 12.04 4.08
CA VAL A 40 6.32 11.90 5.53
C VAL A 40 5.45 12.96 6.19
N GLU A 41 4.51 12.52 7.02
CA GLU A 41 3.60 13.40 7.75
C GLU A 41 4.16 13.79 9.13
N SER A 42 4.72 12.82 9.85
CA SER A 42 5.35 13.06 11.16
C SER A 42 6.45 12.05 11.45
N ILE A 43 7.41 12.44 12.28
CA ILE A 43 8.44 11.57 12.86
C ILE A 43 8.55 11.94 14.35
N ASN A 44 8.51 10.94 15.22
CA ASN A 44 8.86 11.05 16.62
C ASN A 44 10.33 10.59 16.79
N PRO A 45 11.29 11.50 17.01
CA PRO A 45 12.70 11.14 17.13
C PRO A 45 13.04 10.39 18.43
N GLU A 46 12.19 10.47 19.45
CA GLU A 46 12.42 9.79 20.74
C GLU A 46 12.01 8.32 20.68
N THR A 47 10.92 7.99 19.99
CA THR A 47 10.42 6.62 19.86
C THR A 47 10.80 5.96 18.53
N GLY A 48 11.21 6.74 17.53
CA GLY A 48 11.41 6.28 16.16
C GLY A 48 10.11 6.04 15.39
N GLU A 49 8.95 6.37 15.96
CA GLU A 49 7.66 6.27 15.27
C GLU A 49 7.59 7.27 14.12
N TYR A 50 7.06 6.85 12.99
CA TYR A 50 6.87 7.72 11.84
C TYR A 50 5.52 7.46 11.18
N ARG A 51 5.00 8.48 10.51
CA ARG A 51 3.77 8.39 9.72
C ARG A 51 4.06 8.80 8.29
N ILE A 52 3.74 7.91 7.36
CA ILE A 52 3.89 8.14 5.91
C ILE A 52 2.51 8.03 5.28
N ILE A 53 2.21 8.97 4.37
CA ILE A 53 1.05 8.91 3.50
C ILE A 53 1.53 8.46 2.13
N LEU A 54 1.00 7.33 1.67
CA LEU A 54 1.17 6.83 0.30
C LEU A 54 -0.11 7.11 -0.47
N GLN A 55 0.01 7.78 -1.61
CA GLN A 55 -1.10 8.03 -2.53
C GLN A 55 -0.72 7.49 -3.90
N GLY A 56 -1.56 6.63 -4.48
CA GLY A 56 -1.38 6.19 -5.85
C GLY A 56 -2.57 5.42 -6.38
N THR A 57 -2.48 5.04 -7.65
CA THR A 57 -3.52 4.31 -8.36
C THR A 57 -3.02 2.91 -8.65
N LEU A 58 -3.75 1.90 -8.16
CA LEU A 58 -3.47 0.50 -8.49
C LEU A 58 -4.00 0.16 -9.88
N ASP A 59 -3.24 -0.68 -10.57
CA ASP A 59 -3.68 -1.27 -11.82
C ASP A 59 -4.81 -2.28 -11.58
N MET A 60 -6.04 -1.90 -11.93
CA MET A 60 -7.19 -2.80 -11.94
C MET A 60 -7.31 -3.48 -13.31
N HIS A 61 -6.29 -4.19 -13.76
CA HIS A 61 -6.40 -5.02 -14.97
C HIS A 61 -7.46 -6.12 -14.73
N GLY A 62 -8.69 -5.89 -15.20
CA GLY A 62 -9.79 -6.85 -15.17
C GLY A 62 -11.05 -6.45 -14.39
N TRP A 63 -11.07 -5.30 -13.71
CA TRP A 63 -12.31 -4.80 -13.08
C TRP A 63 -13.07 -3.91 -14.06
N TRP A 64 -13.78 -4.54 -15.00
CA TRP A 64 -14.85 -3.86 -15.71
C TRP A 64 -16.04 -3.82 -14.73
N PRO A 65 -16.48 -2.66 -14.24
CA PRO A 65 -17.81 -2.60 -13.65
C PRO A 65 -18.74 -2.98 -14.80
N GLU A 66 -19.38 -4.14 -14.72
CA GLU A 66 -20.50 -4.44 -15.61
C GLU A 66 -21.48 -3.28 -15.43
N GLU A 67 -21.61 -2.45 -16.46
CA GLU A 67 -22.63 -1.41 -16.55
C GLU A 67 -23.96 -2.13 -16.40
N THR A 68 -24.53 -2.03 -15.21
CA THR A 68 -25.88 -2.51 -14.91
C THR A 68 -26.82 -1.54 -15.62
N HIS A 69 -27.23 -1.92 -16.83
CA HIS A 69 -28.16 -1.19 -17.67
C HIS A 69 -29.54 -1.85 -17.70
#